data_AF-X1JQW7-F1
#
_entry.id   AF-X1JQW7-F1
#
_cell.length_a   1.000
_cell.length_b   1.000
_cell.length_c   1.000
_cell.angle_alpha   90.00
_cell.angle_beta   90.00
_cell.angle_gamma   90.00
#
_symmetry.space_group_name_H-M   'P 1'
#
loop_
_entity.id
_entity.type
_entity.pdbx_description
1 polymer ?
#
loop_
_entity_poly.entity_id
_entity_poly.type
_entity_poly.pdbx_seq_one_letter_code
_entity_poly.pdbx_strand_id
1 'polypeptide(L)'
;MGTALLSIIFGLVAQGNWLVVLRFFSRQPFGITDPIFHKEIGFYVFSLPFLNMLRSWVLGALIITLLGSAGVYLLSYAAQRLKFDFARP
;
A
#
# COMPACT_ATOMS: atom_id res chain seq x y z
N MET A 1 11.24 16.48 4.59
CA MET A 1 12.37 15.52 4.57
C MET A 1 11.91 14.07 4.76
N GLY A 2 11.02 13.76 5.73
CA GLY A 2 10.52 12.38 5.90
C GLY A 2 9.80 11.78 4.68
N THR A 3 9.15 12.60 3.86
CA THR A 3 8.51 12.18 2.60
C THR A 3 9.52 11.64 1.58
N ALA A 4 10.71 12.23 1.48
CA ALA A 4 11.75 11.76 0.56
C ALA A 4 12.27 10.37 0.94
N LEU A 5 12.43 10.11 2.24
CA LEU A 5 12.85 8.80 2.74
C LEU A 5 11.79 7.72 2.42
N LEU A 6 10.52 8.05 2.63
CA LEU A 6 9.40 7.18 2.28
C LEU A 6 9.35 6.92 0.76
N SER A 7 9.50 7.95 -0.08
CA SER A 7 9.52 7.78 -1.54
C SER A 7 10.61 6.82 -2.02
N ILE A 8 11.80 6.85 -1.40
CA ILE A 8 12.90 5.94 -1.75
C ILE A 8 12.56 4.50 -1.37
N ILE A 9 12.03 4.27 -0.17
CA ILE A 9 11.63 2.93 0.30
C ILE A 9 10.53 2.36 -0.62
N PHE A 10 9.51 3.16 -0.91
CA PHE A 10 8.43 2.75 -1.81
C PHE A 10 8.93 2.49 -3.24
N GLY A 11 9.88 3.29 -3.74
CA GLY A 11 10.53 3.08 -5.05
C GLY A 11 11.34 1.78 -5.13
N LEU A 12 12.10 1.46 -4.09
CA LEU A 12 12.87 0.20 -4.01
C LEU A 12 11.95 -1.04 -4.03
N VAL A 13 10.83 -0.99 -3.31
CA VAL A 13 9.83 -2.08 -3.31
C VAL A 13 9.17 -2.23 -4.69
N ALA A 14 8.90 -1.12 -5.38
CA ALA A 14 8.32 -1.13 -6.72
C ALA A 14 9.29 -1.73 -7.77
N GLN A 15 10.60 -1.50 -7.64
CA GLN A 15 11.61 -2.03 -8.54
C GLN A 15 11.56 -3.57 -8.63
N GLY A 16 11.45 -4.26 -7.50
CA GLY A 16 11.38 -5.73 -7.47
C GLY A 16 10.12 -6.31 -8.14
N ASN A 17 9.07 -5.51 -8.29
CA ASN A 17 7.81 -5.93 -8.90
C ASN A 17 7.62 -5.41 -10.32
N TRP A 18 8.62 -4.76 -10.92
CA TRP A 18 8.53 -4.18 -12.26
C TRP A 18 8.11 -5.22 -13.32
N LEU A 19 8.55 -6.47 -13.17
CA LEU A 19 8.15 -7.57 -14.05
C LEU A 19 6.63 -7.83 -14.04
N VAL A 20 5.98 -7.69 -12.89
CA VAL A 20 4.52 -7.86 -12.75
C VAL A 20 3.78 -6.75 -13.50
N VAL A 21 4.27 -5.52 -13.38
CA VAL A 21 3.75 -4.36 -14.11
C VAL A 21 3.89 -4.57 -15.62
N LEU A 22 5.08 -4.99 -16.07
CA LEU A 22 5.34 -5.27 -17.48
C LEU A 22 4.45 -6.39 -18.03
N ARG A 23 4.25 -7.47 -17.25
CA ARG A 23 3.36 -8.59 -17.59
C ARG A 23 1.90 -8.16 -17.71
N PHE A 24 1.47 -7.19 -16.90
CA PHE A 24 0.13 -6.61 -17.00
C PHE A 24 -0.05 -5.83 -18.30
N PHE A 25 0.92 -5.00 -18.68
CA PHE A 25 0.87 -4.21 -19.92
C PHE A 25 1.01 -5.09 -21.18
N SER A 26 1.91 -6.07 -21.15
CA SER A 26 2.15 -7.01 -22.26
C SER A 26 1.29 -8.27 -22.17
N ARG A 27 0.07 -8.15 -21.64
CA ARG A 27 -0.88 -9.27 -21.50
C ARG A 27 -1.20 -9.87 -22.87
N GLN A 28 -1.23 -11.19 -22.95
CA GLN A 28 -1.70 -11.93 -24.12
C GLN A 28 -2.89 -12.82 -23.75
N PRO A 29 -3.92 -12.95 -24.61
CA PRO A 29 -5.00 -13.90 -24.39
C PRO A 29 -4.48 -15.33 -24.55
N PHE A 30 -4.94 -16.22 -23.67
CA PHE A 30 -4.68 -17.65 -23.77
C PHE A 30 -5.75 -18.37 -24.59
N GLY A 31 -6.90 -17.73 -24.84
CA GLY A 31 -8.00 -18.29 -25.62
C GLY A 31 -8.83 -19.33 -24.85
N ILE A 32 -8.53 -19.56 -23.58
CA ILE A 32 -9.23 -20.51 -22.71
C ILE A 32 -9.93 -19.71 -21.60
N THR A 33 -11.24 -19.88 -21.51
CA THR A 33 -12.07 -19.25 -20.48
C THR A 33 -12.36 -20.28 -19.39
N ASP A 34 -12.18 -19.89 -18.13
CA ASP A 34 -12.51 -20.74 -17.00
C ASP A 34 -14.04 -21.00 -16.94
N PRO A 35 -14.49 -22.27 -16.90
CA PRO A 35 -15.92 -22.60 -16.86
C PRO A 35 -16.64 -22.20 -15.56
N ILE A 36 -15.92 -21.97 -14.46
CA ILE A 36 -16.54 -21.61 -13.18
C ILE A 36 -16.81 -20.11 -13.13
N PHE A 37 -15.76 -19.30 -13.22
CA PHE A 37 -15.86 -17.85 -13.03
C PHE A 37 -16.08 -17.08 -14.34
N HIS A 38 -16.08 -17.76 -15.48
CA HIS A 38 -16.24 -17.15 -16.82
C HIS A 38 -15.21 -16.03 -17.06
N LYS A 39 -14.02 -16.18 -16.48
CA LYS A 39 -12.87 -15.28 -16.66
C LYS A 39 -11.82 -15.98 -17.51
N GLU A 40 -11.18 -15.22 -18.38
CA GLU A 40 -10.06 -15.77 -19.14
C GLU A 40 -8.88 -16.08 -18.22
N ILE A 41 -8.15 -17.18 -18.48
CA ILE A 41 -6.98 -17.56 -17.67
C ILE A 41 -5.92 -16.43 -17.62
N GLY A 42 -5.84 -15.63 -18.69
CA GLY A 42 -4.97 -14.46 -18.76
C GLY A 42 -5.21 -13.43 -17.66
N PHE A 43 -6.43 -13.34 -17.14
CA PHE A 43 -6.73 -12.49 -15.99
C PHE A 43 -5.96 -12.94 -14.74
N TYR A 44 -5.92 -14.24 -14.45
CA TYR A 44 -5.29 -14.79 -13.26
C TYR A 44 -3.76 -14.74 -13.32
N VAL A 45 -3.19 -14.86 -14.51
CA VAL A 45 -1.73 -14.87 -14.71
C VAL A 45 -1.15 -13.47 -14.81
N PHE A 46 -1.85 -12.53 -15.47
CA PHE A 46 -1.32 -11.19 -15.74
C PHE A 46 -1.94 -10.11 -14.84
N SER A 47 -3.26 -10.14 -14.65
CA SER A 47 -3.98 -9.06 -13.96
C SER A 47 -4.05 -9.27 -12.45
N LEU A 48 -4.31 -10.49 -11.98
CA LEU A 48 -4.43 -10.79 -10.56
C LEU A 48 -3.15 -10.47 -9.76
N PRO A 49 -1.93 -10.82 -10.21
CA PRO A 49 -0.72 -10.51 -9.47
C PRO A 49 -0.49 -9.00 -9.36
N PHE A 50 -0.80 -8.25 -10.42
CA PHE A 50 -0.73 -6.78 -10.42
C PHE A 50 -1.72 -6.14 -9.45
N LEU A 51 -2.97 -6.63 -9.42
CA LEU A 51 -3.98 -6.17 -8.46
C LEU A 51 -3.59 -6.50 -7.01
N ASN A 52 -3.03 -7.68 -6.76
CA ASN A 52 -2.53 -8.06 -5.44
C ASN A 52 -1.35 -7.18 -5.01
N MET A 53 -0.43 -6.88 -5.92
CA MET A 53 0.68 -5.96 -5.67
C MET A 53 0.15 -4.58 -5.24
N LEU A 54 -0.75 -4.00 -6.03
CA LEU A 54 -1.40 -2.70 -5.73
C LEU A 54 -2.14 -2.73 -4.39
N ARG A 55 -2.93 -3.77 -4.14
CA ARG A 55 -3.68 -3.95 -2.89
C ARG A 55 -2.74 -3.97 -1.69
N SER A 56 -1.69 -4.78 -1.72
CA SER A 56 -0.72 -4.87 -0.62
C SER A 56 -0.01 -3.54 -0.40
N TRP A 57 0.32 -2.81 -1.48
CA TRP A 57 0.96 -1.50 -1.41
C TRP A 57 0.06 -0.46 -0.75
N VAL A 58 -1.21 -0.38 -1.17
CA VAL A 58 -2.21 0.54 -0.60
C VAL A 58 -2.51 0.21 0.85
N LEU A 59 -2.67 -1.07 1.19
CA LEU A 59 -2.88 -1.49 2.59
C LEU A 59 -1.68 -1.14 3.46
N GLY A 60 -0.45 -1.39 2.99
CA GLY A 60 0.77 -1.01 3.71
C GLY A 60 0.84 0.50 3.96
N ALA A 61 0.59 1.31 2.92
CA ALA A 61 0.53 2.76 3.06
C ALA A 61 -0.54 3.20 4.06
N LEU A 62 -1.75 2.63 3.98
CA LEU A 62 -2.85 2.95 4.88
C LEU A 62 -2.52 2.62 6.34
N ILE A 63 -1.91 1.47 6.60
CA ILE A 63 -1.47 1.07 7.94
C ILE A 63 -0.42 2.05 8.48
N ILE A 64 0.59 2.40 7.68
CA ILE A 64 1.65 3.34 8.08
C ILE A 64 1.04 4.72 8.38
N THR A 65 0.15 5.22 7.54
CA THR A 65 -0.52 6.51 7.75
C THR A 65 -1.43 6.47 8.98
N LEU A 66 -2.15 5.37 9.21
CA LEU A 66 -3.00 5.20 10.39
C LEU A 66 -2.17 5.19 11.68
N LEU A 67 -1.09 4.42 11.72
CA LEU A 67 -0.19 4.37 12.88
C LEU A 67 0.51 5.71 13.11
N GLY A 68 0.97 6.36 12.05
CA GLY A 68 1.59 7.68 12.12
C GLY A 68 0.62 8.74 12.68
N SER A 69 -0.59 8.80 12.13
CA SER A 69 -1.62 9.76 12.60
C SER A 69 -2.07 9.47 14.03
N ALA A 70 -2.32 8.21 14.39
CA ALA A 70 -2.66 7.81 15.74
C ALA A 70 -1.55 8.15 16.73
N GLY A 71 -0.28 7.87 16.40
CA GLY A 71 0.87 8.24 17.22
C GLY A 71 0.97 9.73 17.46
N VAL A 72 0.84 10.55 16.41
CA VAL A 72 0.85 12.02 16.52
C VAL A 72 -0.29 12.50 17.40
N TYR A 73 -1.49 11.95 17.25
CA TYR A 73 -2.67 12.35 18.02
C TYR A 73 -2.52 12.00 19.50
N LEU A 74 -2.05 10.79 19.81
CA LEU A 74 -1.78 10.35 21.18
C LEU A 74 -0.70 11.18 21.87
N LEU A 75 0.39 11.48 21.17
CA LEU A 75 1.47 12.33 21.69
C LEU A 75 0.98 13.76 21.93
N SER A 76 0.17 14.29 21.01
CA SER A 76 -0.41 15.63 21.12
C SER A 76 -1.39 15.72 22.30
N TYR A 77 -2.24 14.70 22.46
CA TYR A 77 -3.16 14.59 23.59
C TYR A 77 -2.42 14.48 24.92
N ALA A 78 -1.38 13.65 25.01
CA ALA A 78 -0.55 13.50 26.20
C ALA A 78 0.19 14.80 26.54
N ALA A 79 0.77 15.48 25.55
CA ALA A 79 1.46 16.75 25.74
C ALA A 79 0.50 17.85 26.24
N GLN A 80 -0.72 17.91 25.68
CA GLN A 80 -1.75 18.84 26.15
C GLN A 80 -2.17 18.54 27.59
N ARG A 81 -2.34 17.26 27.95
CA ARG A 81 -2.68 16.86 29.32
C ARG A 81 -1.62 17.26 30.34
N LEU A 82 -0.34 17.03 30.03
CA LEU A 82 0.78 17.43 30.89
C LEU A 82 0.85 18.95 31.06
N LYS A 83 0.66 19.70 29.96
CA LYS A 83 0.63 21.17 30.01
C LYS A 83 -0.53 21.70 30.87
N PHE A 84 -1.66 20.99 30.91
CA PHE A 84 -2.81 21.35 31.73
C PHE A 84 -2.58 21.08 33.22
N ASP A 85 -1.86 20.01 33.59
CA ASP A 85 -1.50 19.72 34.98
C ASP A 85 -0.48 20.72 35.54
N PHE A 86 0.49 21.16 34.73
CA PHE A 86 1.47 22.18 35.15
C PHE A 86 0.91 23.62 35.21
N ALA A 87 -0.23 23.89 34.57
CA ALA A 87 -0.84 25.23 34.52
C ALA A 87 -1.87 25.50 35.64
N ARG A 88 -2.07 24.54 36.55
CA ARG A 88 -2.91 24.72 37.74
C ARG A 88 -2.00 25.18 38.90
N PRO A 89 -2.29 26.34 39.54
CA PRO A 89 -1.51 26.84 40.68
C PRO A 89 -1.68 25.97 41.92
#